data_AF-A0AAP6MKZ5-F1
#
_entry.id   AF-A0AAP6MKZ5-F1
#
_cell.length_a   1.000
_cell.length_b   1.000
_cell.length_c   1.000
_cell.angle_alpha   90.00
_cell.angle_beta   90.00
_cell.angle_gamma   90.00
#
_symmetry.space_group_name_H-M   'P 1'
#
loop_
_entity.id
_entity.type
_entity.pdbx_description
1 polymer ?
#
loop_
_entity_poly.entity_id
_entity_poly.type
_entity_poly.pdbx_seq_one_letter_code
_entity_poly.pdbx_strand_id
1 'polypeptide(L)'
;MSQSYDLERHPGMLIMSVLLLAMLIYFILDTFVFSPWQHTSLQPAFFMAGLGLMGGGLAWLSGRGAPGKERLGLAIALGAVFAMALWPASLRLNAIGAEDQRHTVAYESVEAGVYVPLEGEYPDVRFYGNRAFWETMEASPDFSITLVKGSLGFWQVYYQPIVDDIRLYRAIMAD
;
A
#
# COMPACT_ATOMS: atom_id res chain seq x y z
N MET A 1 19.99 -24.55 29.36
CA MET A 1 19.77 -25.26 28.07
C MET A 1 18.37 -24.92 27.59
N SER A 2 18.22 -23.99 26.65
CA SER A 2 16.93 -23.77 25.99
C SER A 2 16.70 -24.95 25.04
N GLN A 3 15.73 -25.82 25.32
CA GLN A 3 15.26 -26.75 24.31
C GLN A 3 14.75 -25.92 23.13
N SER A 4 15.38 -26.08 21.97
CA SER A 4 14.96 -25.39 20.75
C SER A 4 13.58 -25.94 20.38
N TYR A 5 12.55 -25.11 20.51
CA TYR A 5 11.21 -25.49 20.09
C TYR A 5 11.18 -25.63 18.56
N ASP A 6 10.70 -26.77 18.09
CA ASP A 6 10.58 -27.06 16.67
C ASP A 6 9.24 -26.50 16.15
N LEU A 7 9.33 -25.31 15.52
CA LEU A 7 8.20 -24.57 14.96
C LEU A 7 7.40 -25.40 13.92
N GLU A 8 8.06 -26.34 13.23
CA GLU A 8 7.46 -27.14 12.16
C GLU A 8 6.48 -28.19 12.68
N ARG A 9 6.58 -28.58 13.96
CA ARG A 9 5.71 -29.59 14.57
C ARG A 9 4.36 -29.04 15.04
N HIS A 10 4.22 -27.73 15.14
CA HIS A 10 2.95 -27.11 15.55
C HIS A 10 2.19 -26.60 14.33
N PRO A 11 1.08 -27.25 13.94
CA PRO A 11 0.40 -26.95 12.68
C PRO A 11 -0.07 -25.50 12.60
N GLY A 12 -0.53 -24.93 13.71
CA GLY A 12 -0.93 -23.51 13.77
C GLY A 12 0.24 -22.54 13.54
N MET A 13 1.44 -22.85 14.03
CA MET A 13 2.61 -21.99 13.84
C MET A 13 3.14 -22.12 12.41
N LEU A 14 3.13 -23.33 11.86
CA LEU A 14 3.48 -23.58 10.45
C LEU A 14 2.56 -22.79 9.50
N ILE A 15 1.23 -22.87 9.70
CA ILE A 15 0.25 -22.13 8.89
C ILE A 15 0.53 -20.62 8.96
N MET A 16 0.78 -20.07 10.15
CA MET A 16 1.11 -18.65 10.30
C MET A 16 2.39 -18.24 9.60
N SER A 17 3.44 -19.06 9.69
CA SER A 17 4.71 -18.79 9.00
C SER A 17 4.53 -18.76 7.49
N VAL A 18 3.75 -19.70 6.95
CA VAL A 18 3.41 -19.73 5.52
C VAL A 18 2.58 -18.50 5.14
N LEU A 19 1.57 -18.15 5.92
CA LEU A 19 0.75 -16.95 5.69
C LEU A 19 1.58 -15.67 5.75
N LEU A 20 2.47 -15.55 6.74
CA LEU A 20 3.37 -14.41 6.87
C LEU A 20 4.21 -14.24 5.60
N LEU A 21 4.84 -15.33 5.15
CA LEU A 21 5.69 -15.31 3.96
C LEU A 21 4.86 -14.97 2.71
N ALA A 22 3.71 -15.59 2.53
CA ALA A 22 2.83 -15.34 1.38
C ALA A 22 2.35 -13.89 1.35
N MET A 23 1.94 -13.32 2.48
CA MET A 23 1.50 -11.93 2.57
C MET A 23 2.65 -10.94 2.36
N LEU A 24 3.86 -11.25 2.85
CA LEU A 24 5.03 -10.42 2.61
C LEU A 24 5.42 -10.40 1.13
N ILE A 25 5.45 -11.57 0.49
CA ILE A 25 5.69 -11.69 -0.95
C ILE A 25 4.63 -10.91 -1.72
N TYR A 26 3.36 -11.10 -1.39
CA TYR A 26 2.26 -10.35 -2.00
C TYR A 26 2.44 -8.84 -1.86
N PHE A 27 2.71 -8.34 -0.65
CA PHE A 27 2.94 -6.92 -0.40
C PHE A 27 4.06 -6.36 -1.27
N ILE A 28 5.21 -7.04 -1.34
CA ILE A 28 6.36 -6.61 -2.14
C ILE A 28 6.02 -6.59 -3.62
N LEU A 29 5.48 -7.70 -4.14
CA LEU A 29 5.16 -7.82 -5.56
C LEU A 29 4.10 -6.81 -5.98
N ASP A 30 3.06 -6.62 -5.17
CA ASP A 30 1.99 -5.68 -5.53
C ASP A 30 2.48 -4.24 -5.50
N THR A 31 3.16 -3.85 -4.42
CA THR A 31 3.60 -2.46 -4.20
C THR A 31 4.63 -2.01 -5.23
N PHE A 32 5.53 -2.90 -5.66
CA PHE A 32 6.66 -2.52 -6.50
C PHE A 32 6.58 -3.00 -7.95
N VAL A 33 5.75 -3.99 -8.27
CA VAL A 33 5.72 -4.62 -9.58
C VAL A 33 4.37 -4.50 -10.28
N PHE A 34 3.27 -4.75 -9.56
CA PHE A 34 1.99 -4.99 -10.21
C PHE A 34 0.92 -3.92 -10.01
N SER A 35 1.01 -3.05 -9.00
CA SER A 35 -0.06 -2.09 -8.73
C SER A 35 0.02 -0.90 -9.69
N PRO A 36 -1.00 -0.68 -10.52
CA PRO A 36 -1.12 0.56 -11.28
C PRO A 36 -1.82 1.67 -10.45
N TRP A 37 -2.15 1.39 -9.19
CA TRP A 37 -2.96 2.26 -8.34
C TRP A 37 -2.15 2.80 -7.16
N GLN A 38 -2.47 4.03 -6.76
CA GLN A 38 -1.96 4.66 -5.55
C GLN A 38 -3.10 5.36 -4.80
N HIS A 39 -3.05 5.40 -3.46
CA HIS A 39 -3.98 6.23 -2.71
C HIS A 39 -3.71 7.72 -2.98
N THR A 40 -4.76 8.55 -2.94
CA THR A 40 -4.64 10.00 -3.10
C THR A 40 -3.84 10.63 -1.94
N SER A 41 -3.94 10.06 -0.74
CA SER A 41 -3.21 10.50 0.45
C SER A 41 -2.77 9.31 1.31
N LEU A 42 -2.00 9.58 2.37
CA LEU A 42 -1.72 8.58 3.39
C LEU A 42 -3.03 8.20 4.08
N GLN A 43 -3.41 6.92 4.02
CA GLN A 43 -4.54 6.47 4.84
C GLN A 43 -4.25 6.70 6.33
N PRO A 44 -5.29 6.93 7.15
CA PRO A 44 -5.09 7.18 8.56
C PRO A 44 -4.39 6.00 9.25
N ALA A 45 -3.27 6.27 9.92
CA ALA A 45 -2.43 5.24 10.55
C ALA A 45 -3.20 4.36 11.55
N PHE A 46 -4.25 4.90 12.19
CA PHE A 46 -5.08 4.15 13.13
C PHE A 46 -5.87 3.01 12.47
N PHE A 47 -6.27 3.16 11.20
CA PHE A 47 -7.00 2.13 10.47
C PHE A 47 -6.08 0.92 10.20
N MET A 48 -4.86 1.19 9.75
CA MET A 48 -3.82 0.17 9.54
C MET A 48 -3.42 -0.50 10.85
N ALA A 49 -3.29 0.26 11.94
CA ALA A 49 -3.03 -0.28 13.27
C ALA A 49 -4.15 -1.23 13.73
N GLY A 50 -5.42 -0.87 13.52
CA GLY A 50 -6.57 -1.72 13.84
C GLY A 50 -6.55 -3.04 13.08
N LEU A 51 -6.27 -2.99 11.77
CA LEU A 51 -6.12 -4.18 10.94
C LEU A 51 -4.95 -5.07 11.38
N GLY A 52 -3.82 -4.47 11.75
CA GLY A 52 -2.67 -5.21 12.26
C GLY A 52 -2.94 -5.88 13.61
N LEU A 53 -3.65 -5.21 14.52
CA LEU A 53 -4.08 -5.79 15.79
C LEU A 53 -5.05 -6.97 15.56
N MET A 54 -5.95 -6.87 14.58
CA MET A 54 -6.84 -7.96 14.21
C MET A 54 -6.04 -9.17 13.68
N GLY A 55 -5.13 -8.95 12.74
CA GLY A 55 -4.26 -10.00 12.20
C GLY A 55 -3.39 -10.66 13.28
N GLY A 56 -2.77 -9.85 14.15
CA GLY A 56 -1.96 -10.32 15.26
C GLY A 56 -2.79 -11.04 16.34
N GLY A 57 -4.03 -10.60 16.59
CA GLY A 57 -4.95 -11.28 17.50
C GLY A 57 -5.35 -12.66 17.00
N LEU A 58 -5.65 -12.80 15.71
CA LEU A 58 -5.93 -14.09 15.07
C LEU A 58 -4.70 -15.02 15.12
N ALA A 59 -3.52 -14.48 14.82
CA ALA A 59 -2.25 -15.18 14.94
C ALA A 59 -2.01 -15.66 16.39
N TRP A 60 -2.24 -14.79 17.36
CA TRP A 60 -2.13 -15.17 18.76
C TRP A 60 -3.08 -16.32 19.06
N LEU A 61 -4.37 -16.24 18.72
CA LEU A 61 -5.34 -17.29 19.02
C LEU A 61 -5.01 -18.64 18.39
N SER A 62 -4.59 -18.67 17.13
CA SER A 62 -4.28 -19.92 16.42
C SER A 62 -2.95 -20.57 16.85
N GLY A 63 -2.15 -19.89 17.68
CA GLY A 63 -0.85 -20.36 18.17
C GLY A 63 -0.93 -20.94 19.59
N ARG A 64 -2.14 -21.12 20.15
CA ARG A 64 -2.35 -21.73 21.46
C ARG A 64 -1.73 -23.14 21.48
N GLY A 65 -0.87 -23.40 22.46
CA GLY A 65 -0.10 -24.65 22.57
C GLY A 65 1.39 -24.49 22.25
N ALA A 66 1.78 -23.41 21.56
CA ALA A 66 3.18 -23.05 21.36
C ALA A 66 3.76 -22.26 22.56
N PRO A 67 5.09 -22.28 22.74
CA PRO A 67 5.79 -21.43 23.70
C PRO A 67 5.45 -19.95 23.52
N GLY A 68 5.26 -19.25 24.64
CA GLY A 68 4.68 -17.90 24.63
C GLY A 68 5.50 -16.85 23.89
N LYS A 69 6.84 -16.95 23.88
CA LYS A 69 7.71 -15.96 23.24
C LYS A 69 7.68 -16.07 21.71
N GLU A 70 7.75 -17.29 21.20
CA GLU A 70 7.71 -17.63 19.78
C GLU A 70 6.35 -17.27 19.20
N ARG A 71 5.28 -17.62 19.92
CA ARG A 71 3.90 -17.24 19.57
C ARG A 71 3.72 -15.73 19.54
N LEU A 72 4.25 -15.00 20.52
CA LEU A 72 4.14 -13.55 20.58
C LEU A 72 4.89 -12.90 19.41
N GLY A 73 6.13 -13.34 19.14
CA GLY A 73 6.94 -12.83 18.04
C GLY A 73 6.25 -13.03 16.70
N LEU A 74 5.72 -14.23 16.44
CA LEU A 74 5.01 -14.52 15.20
C LEU A 74 3.70 -13.73 15.10
N ALA A 75 2.98 -13.55 16.20
CA ALA A 75 1.75 -12.76 16.21
C ALA A 75 1.99 -11.27 15.88
N ILE A 76 3.04 -10.68 16.46
CA ILE A 76 3.43 -9.29 16.15
C ILE A 76 3.84 -9.17 14.69
N ALA A 77 4.69 -10.08 14.21
CA ALA A 77 5.17 -10.07 12.83
C ALA A 77 4.02 -10.25 11.83
N LEU A 78 3.12 -11.22 12.06
CA LEU A 78 1.97 -11.44 11.18
C LEU A 78 1.01 -10.24 11.23
N GLY A 79 0.77 -9.64 12.39
CA GLY A 79 -0.05 -8.43 12.49
C GLY A 79 0.52 -7.27 11.65
N ALA A 80 1.82 -7.02 11.73
CA ALA A 80 2.48 -5.98 10.93
C ALA A 80 2.39 -6.27 9.43
N VAL A 81 2.75 -7.48 8.99
CA VAL A 81 2.68 -7.87 7.57
C VAL A 81 1.25 -7.87 7.06
N PHE A 82 0.27 -8.27 7.88
CA PHE A 82 -1.14 -8.25 7.52
C PHE A 82 -1.64 -6.82 7.25
N ALA A 83 -1.28 -5.85 8.11
CA ALA A 83 -1.59 -4.45 7.88
C ALA A 83 -0.93 -3.92 6.59
N MET A 84 0.33 -4.25 6.37
CA MET A 84 1.07 -3.83 5.17
C MET A 84 0.46 -4.43 3.90
N ALA A 85 0.13 -5.73 3.90
CA ALA A 85 -0.48 -6.40 2.76
C ALA A 85 -1.91 -5.91 2.47
N LEU A 86 -2.65 -5.47 3.49
CA LEU A 86 -3.98 -4.89 3.28
C LEU A 86 -3.96 -3.54 2.57
N TRP A 87 -2.84 -2.82 2.60
CA TRP A 87 -2.70 -1.57 1.86
C TRP A 87 -2.93 -1.75 0.34
N PRO A 88 -2.09 -2.52 -0.40
CA PRO A 88 -2.33 -2.79 -1.82
C PRO A 88 -3.65 -3.55 -2.07
N ALA A 89 -4.03 -4.46 -1.16
CA ALA A 89 -5.28 -5.20 -1.31
C ALA A 89 -6.49 -4.26 -1.33
N SER A 90 -6.50 -3.21 -0.50
CA SER A 90 -7.59 -2.24 -0.46
C SER A 90 -7.74 -1.48 -1.79
N LEU A 91 -6.63 -1.09 -2.42
CA LEU A 91 -6.64 -0.43 -3.74
C LEU A 91 -7.24 -1.34 -4.81
N ARG A 92 -6.86 -2.62 -4.81
CA ARG A 92 -7.42 -3.61 -5.75
C ARG A 92 -8.90 -3.82 -5.52
N LEU A 93 -9.30 -4.07 -4.28
CA LEU A 93 -10.71 -4.27 -3.93
C LEU A 93 -11.55 -3.05 -4.30
N ASN A 94 -11.04 -1.84 -4.06
CA ASN A 94 -11.70 -0.61 -4.47
C ASN A 94 -11.81 -0.52 -6.00
N ALA A 95 -10.76 -0.86 -6.75
CA ALA A 95 -10.77 -0.83 -8.22
C ALA A 95 -11.77 -1.80 -8.86
N ILE A 96 -12.18 -2.88 -8.17
CA ILE A 96 -13.13 -3.86 -8.72
C ILE A 96 -14.43 -3.15 -9.13
N GLY A 97 -14.77 -3.24 -10.41
CA GLY A 97 -16.00 -2.67 -10.98
C GLY A 97 -15.96 -1.16 -11.24
N ALA A 98 -14.80 -0.51 -11.07
CA ALA A 98 -14.64 0.93 -11.24
C ALA A 98 -13.74 1.32 -12.43
N GLU A 99 -13.32 0.35 -13.24
CA GLU A 99 -12.41 0.57 -14.37
C GLU A 99 -12.97 1.54 -15.42
N ASP A 100 -14.29 1.57 -15.59
CA ASP A 100 -15.01 2.46 -16.52
C ASP A 100 -15.30 3.84 -15.92
N GLN A 101 -14.99 4.07 -14.64
CA GLN A 101 -15.26 5.32 -13.90
C GLN A 101 -13.98 6.14 -13.69
N ARG A 102 -13.17 6.27 -14.75
CA ARG A 102 -11.97 7.10 -14.73
C ARG A 102 -12.33 8.57 -14.93
N HIS A 103 -11.88 9.40 -14.00
CA HIS A 103 -12.05 10.84 -14.02
C HIS A 103 -10.69 11.50 -14.19
N THR A 104 -10.45 12.10 -15.36
CA THR A 104 -9.27 12.94 -15.57
C THR A 104 -9.58 14.35 -15.10
N VAL A 105 -8.87 14.81 -14.09
CA VAL A 105 -9.11 16.09 -13.42
C VAL A 105 -7.84 16.93 -13.48
N ALA A 106 -7.99 18.23 -13.71
CA ALA A 106 -6.88 19.17 -13.70
C ALA A 106 -6.51 19.54 -12.26
N TYR A 107 -5.21 19.54 -11.97
CA TYR A 107 -4.64 19.85 -10.67
C TYR A 107 -3.60 20.95 -10.79
N GLU A 108 -3.49 21.77 -9.75
CA GLU A 108 -2.37 22.68 -9.53
C GLU A 108 -1.39 22.10 -8.51
N SER A 109 -0.10 22.31 -8.75
CA SER A 109 0.96 21.97 -7.79
C SER A 109 1.06 23.06 -6.74
N VAL A 110 0.95 22.71 -5.45
CA VAL A 110 1.10 23.65 -4.32
C VAL A 110 2.48 23.50 -3.66
N GLU A 111 3.06 22.30 -3.77
CA GLU A 111 4.42 21.96 -3.35
C GLU A 111 4.86 20.76 -4.20
N ALA A 112 6.16 20.52 -4.35
CA ALA A 112 6.68 19.32 -5.03
C ALA A 112 6.00 18.03 -4.52
N GLY A 113 5.17 17.43 -5.38
CA GLY A 113 4.45 16.19 -5.11
C GLY A 113 3.11 16.37 -4.39
N VAL A 114 2.65 17.61 -4.18
CA VAL A 114 1.37 17.94 -3.55
C VAL A 114 0.51 18.72 -4.54
N TYR A 115 -0.64 18.14 -4.87
CA TYR A 115 -1.54 18.63 -5.90
C TYR A 115 -2.95 18.84 -5.34
N VAL A 116 -3.54 19.99 -5.66
CA VAL A 116 -4.91 20.37 -5.29
C VAL A 116 -5.75 20.50 -6.57
N PRO A 117 -7.00 19.99 -6.61
CA PRO A 117 -7.80 20.05 -7.81
C PRO A 117 -8.21 21.50 -8.12
N LEU A 118 -8.19 21.87 -9.40
CA LEU A 118 -8.61 23.20 -9.86
C LEU A 118 -10.12 23.41 -9.75
N GLU A 119 -10.89 22.34 -9.99
CA GLU A 119 -12.35 22.39 -9.99
C GLU A 119 -12.95 21.09 -9.40
N GLY A 120 -14.12 21.23 -8.76
CA GLY A 120 -14.91 20.10 -8.24
C GLY A 120 -14.52 19.60 -6.85
N GLU A 121 -15.25 18.59 -6.36
CA GLU A 121 -15.04 17.97 -5.04
C GLU A 121 -14.13 16.73 -5.14
N TYR A 122 -12.93 16.91 -5.68
CA TYR A 122 -11.90 15.86 -5.71
C TYR A 122 -10.94 16.00 -4.52
N PRO A 123 -10.29 14.92 -4.08
CA PRO A 123 -9.34 15.00 -2.98
C PRO A 123 -7.97 15.51 -3.43
N ASP A 124 -7.24 16.15 -2.53
CA ASP A 124 -5.81 16.41 -2.70
C ASP A 124 -5.05 15.11 -3.01
N VAL A 125 -4.04 15.22 -3.87
CA VAL A 125 -3.16 14.12 -4.23
C VAL A 125 -1.75 14.40 -3.73
N ARG A 126 -1.17 13.43 -3.02
CA ARG A 126 0.20 13.48 -2.51
C ARG A 126 1.01 12.29 -3.02
N PHE A 127 2.09 12.61 -3.71
CA PHE A 127 3.08 11.64 -4.17
C PHE A 127 4.29 11.67 -3.24
N TYR A 128 4.66 10.49 -2.73
CA TYR A 128 5.81 10.34 -1.84
C TYR A 128 7.00 9.77 -2.62
N GLY A 129 8.17 10.39 -2.46
CA GLY A 129 9.38 10.03 -3.20
C GLY A 129 9.50 10.74 -4.55
N ASN A 130 10.59 10.51 -5.29
CA ASN A 130 10.87 11.16 -6.58
C ASN A 130 10.84 12.70 -6.54
N ARG A 131 11.26 13.30 -5.41
CA ARG A 131 11.20 14.75 -5.20
C ARG A 131 11.78 15.56 -6.37
N ALA A 132 12.95 15.18 -6.89
CA ALA A 132 13.58 15.86 -8.03
C ALA A 132 12.70 15.86 -9.30
N PHE A 133 11.97 14.78 -9.56
CA PHE A 133 10.99 14.74 -10.66
C PHE A 133 9.84 15.72 -10.40
N TRP A 134 9.27 15.68 -9.20
CA TRP A 134 8.13 16.53 -8.86
C TRP A 134 8.48 18.03 -8.83
N GLU A 135 9.69 18.39 -8.45
CA GLU A 135 10.18 19.78 -8.52
C GLU A 135 10.22 20.31 -9.97
N THR A 136 10.43 19.44 -10.97
CA THR A 136 10.33 19.87 -12.38
C THR A 136 8.88 20.09 -12.84
N MET A 137 7.93 19.42 -12.20
CA MET A 137 6.50 19.49 -12.53
C MET A 137 5.78 20.65 -11.84
N GLU A 138 6.36 21.23 -10.78
CA GLU A 138 5.80 22.37 -10.05
C GLU A 138 5.56 23.59 -10.96
N ALA A 139 6.37 23.74 -12.00
CA ALA A 139 6.24 24.82 -12.98
C ALA A 139 5.19 24.55 -14.09
N SER A 140 4.53 23.40 -14.09
CA SER A 140 3.58 23.01 -15.13
C SER A 140 2.15 23.43 -14.77
N PRO A 141 1.52 24.37 -15.51
CA PRO A 141 0.17 24.86 -15.22
C PRO A 141 -0.94 23.84 -15.56
N ASP A 142 -0.65 22.80 -16.34
CA ASP A 142 -1.66 21.90 -16.91
C ASP A 142 -1.40 20.42 -16.54
N PHE A 143 -1.25 20.11 -15.25
CA PHE A 143 -1.08 18.72 -14.80
C PHE A 143 -2.43 18.05 -14.53
N SER A 144 -2.78 17.06 -15.34
CA SER A 144 -4.01 16.28 -15.14
C SER A 144 -3.73 14.94 -14.46
N ILE A 145 -4.50 14.59 -13.44
CA ILE A 145 -4.41 13.31 -12.73
C ILE A 145 -5.67 12.50 -13.01
N THR A 146 -5.49 11.23 -13.37
CA THR A 146 -6.60 10.29 -13.54
C THR A 146 -6.94 9.64 -12.20
N LEU A 147 -8.18 9.82 -11.75
CA LEU A 147 -8.73 9.26 -10.53
C LEU A 147 -9.80 8.22 -10.81
N VAL A 148 -9.99 7.30 -9.87
CA VAL A 148 -11.11 6.35 -9.83
C VAL A 148 -11.70 6.34 -8.42
N LYS A 149 -13.03 6.36 -8.33
CA LYS A 149 -13.76 6.09 -7.09
C LYS A 149 -14.35 4.70 -7.15
N GLY A 150 -13.83 3.84 -6.29
CA GLY A 150 -14.13 2.43 -6.32
C GLY A 150 -15.29 1.98 -5.44
N SER A 151 -15.49 0.67 -5.39
CA SER A 151 -16.55 0.02 -4.61
C SER A 151 -16.40 0.23 -3.09
N LEU A 152 -15.19 0.44 -2.59
CA LEU A 152 -14.93 0.77 -1.18
C LEU A 152 -15.17 2.25 -0.87
N GLY A 153 -15.58 3.05 -1.86
CA GLY A 153 -16.07 4.42 -1.68
C GLY A 153 -14.99 5.49 -1.52
N PHE A 154 -13.71 5.13 -1.68
CA PHE A 154 -12.61 6.09 -1.64
C PHE A 154 -11.99 6.32 -3.02
N TRP A 155 -11.37 7.49 -3.19
CA TRP A 155 -10.66 7.90 -4.40
C TRP A 155 -9.23 7.33 -4.41
N GLN A 156 -8.79 6.91 -5.59
CA GLN A 156 -7.42 6.47 -5.84
C GLN A 156 -6.92 6.97 -7.20
N VAL A 157 -5.61 7.10 -7.32
CA VAL A 157 -4.92 7.58 -8.52
C VAL A 157 -4.58 6.39 -9.42
N TYR A 158 -4.88 6.51 -10.71
CA TYR A 158 -4.28 5.66 -11.74
C TYR A 158 -2.83 6.13 -11.96
N TYR A 159 -1.90 5.46 -11.31
CA TYR A 159 -0.51 5.89 -11.15
C TYR A 159 0.43 5.38 -12.25
N GLN A 160 0.00 4.39 -13.04
CA GLN A 160 0.84 3.79 -14.07
C GLN A 160 1.48 4.82 -15.05
N PRO A 161 0.73 5.79 -15.61
CA PRO A 161 1.31 6.77 -16.53
C PRO A 161 2.42 7.60 -15.86
N ILE A 162 2.21 7.99 -14.61
CA ILE A 162 3.18 8.77 -13.82
C ILE A 162 4.45 7.96 -13.55
N VAL A 163 4.32 6.66 -13.28
CA VAL A 163 5.48 5.77 -13.11
C VAL A 163 6.33 5.73 -14.38
N ASP A 164 5.69 5.71 -15.53
CA ASP A 164 6.38 5.68 -16.82
C ASP A 164 7.10 7.02 -17.11
N ASP A 165 6.48 8.15 -16.77
CA ASP A 165 7.10 9.48 -16.84
C ASP A 165 8.33 9.59 -15.91
N ILE A 166 8.23 9.10 -14.67
CA ILE A 166 9.35 9.07 -13.72
C ILE A 166 10.50 8.21 -14.24
N ARG A 167 10.20 7.06 -14.86
CA ARG A 167 11.21 6.19 -15.47
C ARG A 167 11.93 6.89 -16.61
N LEU A 168 11.19 7.58 -17.48
CA LEU A 168 11.76 8.35 -18.58
C LEU A 168 12.66 9.49 -18.07
N TYR A 169 12.18 10.26 -17.09
CA TYR A 169 12.97 11.32 -16.44
C TYR A 169 14.31 10.79 -15.90
N ARG A 170 14.27 9.65 -15.19
CA ARG A 170 15.50 9.04 -14.65
C ARG A 170 16.46 8.55 -15.73
N ALA A 171 15.95 8.06 -16.86
CA ALA A 171 16.77 7.65 -17.98
C ALA A 171 17.50 8.85 -18.60
N ILE A 172 16.80 9.96 -18.79
CA ILE A 172 17.36 11.20 -19.36
C ILE A 172 18.41 11.82 -18.43
N MET A 173 18.21 11.80 -17.12
CA MET A 173 19.12 12.42 -16.14
C MET A 173 20.35 11.57 -15.81
N ALA A 174 20.38 10.30 -16.24
CA ALA A 174 21.51 9.40 -16.03
C ALA A 174 22.58 9.48 -17.14
N ASP A 175 22.22 10.08 -18.28
CA ASP A 175 23.09 10.37 -19.43
C ASP A 175 23.74 11.77 -19.30
#